data_AF-A0AAX3EKC5-F1
#
_entry.id   AF-A0AAX3EKC5-F1
#
_cell.length_a   1.000
_cell.length_b   1.000
_cell.length_c   1.000
_cell.angle_alpha   90.00
_cell.angle_beta   90.00
_cell.angle_gamma   90.00
#
_symmetry.space_group_name_H-M   'P 1'
#
loop_
_entity.id
_entity.type
_entity.pdbx_description
1 polymer ?
#
loop_
_entity_poly.entity_id
_entity_poly.type
_entity_poly.pdbx_seq_one_letter_code
_entity_poly.pdbx_strand_id
1 'polypeptide(L)'
;MKIINVPSVAGSRALADRLVHSADLAPNESVLIDSRHLDVNTDSFVSELVKLVAEARPKGVEVVGGGKDWLADVERESSKHGLHVTVRKLTSA
;
A
#
# COMPACT_ATOMS: atom_id res chain seq x y z
N MET A 1 -5.01 1.39 -14.21
CA MET A 1 -4.72 1.80 -12.82
C MET A 1 -5.41 0.80 -11.93
N LYS A 2 -4.66 -0.05 -11.23
CA LYS A 2 -5.20 -1.04 -10.29
C LYS A 2 -5.40 -0.41 -8.92
N ILE A 3 -6.40 -0.91 -8.20
CA ILE A 3 -6.73 -0.44 -6.86
C ILE A 3 -6.60 -1.62 -5.90
N ILE A 4 -5.81 -1.44 -4.85
CA ILE A 4 -5.73 -2.34 -3.70
C ILE A 4 -6.54 -1.70 -2.58
N ASN A 5 -7.68 -2.31 -2.24
CA ASN A 5 -8.51 -1.86 -1.13
C ASN A 5 -8.00 -2.51 0.17
N VAL A 6 -7.45 -1.69 1.05
CA VAL A 6 -6.98 -2.14 2.36
C VAL A 6 -8.16 -2.16 3.34
N PRO A 7 -8.43 -3.29 4.01
CA PRO A 7 -9.52 -3.38 4.98
C PRO A 7 -9.22 -2.58 6.24
N SER A 8 -10.22 -2.39 7.11
CA SER A 8 -10.05 -1.63 8.35
C SER A 8 -9.07 -2.26 9.34
N VAL A 9 -8.91 -3.59 9.29
CA VAL A 9 -7.94 -4.33 10.08
C VAL A 9 -7.04 -5.12 9.16
N ALA A 10 -5.75 -4.80 9.16
CA ALA A 10 -4.75 -5.39 8.28
C ALA A 10 -3.54 -5.94 9.05
N GLY A 11 -3.70 -7.16 9.57
CA GLY A 11 -2.78 -7.69 10.59
C GLY A 11 -1.73 -8.68 10.13
N SER A 12 -1.79 -9.23 8.90
CA SER A 12 -0.96 -10.39 8.52
C SER A 12 -0.35 -10.30 7.13
N ARG A 13 0.83 -10.92 6.95
CA ARG A 13 1.49 -11.07 5.64
C ARG A 13 0.61 -11.77 4.59
N ALA A 14 -0.11 -12.80 5.00
CA ALA A 14 -1.02 -13.54 4.11
C ALA A 14 -2.15 -12.67 3.56
N LEU A 15 -2.61 -11.67 4.33
CA LEU A 15 -3.59 -10.72 3.84
C LEU A 15 -2.98 -9.80 2.78
N ALA A 16 -1.77 -9.28 3.00
CA ALA A 16 -1.05 -8.47 2.01
C ALA A 16 -0.89 -9.24 0.69
N ASP A 17 -0.43 -10.48 0.78
CA ASP A 17 -0.28 -11.40 -0.35
C ASP A 17 -1.58 -11.56 -1.13
N ARG A 18 -2.68 -11.87 -0.43
CA ARG A 18 -4.00 -12.02 -1.04
C ARG A 18 -4.44 -10.75 -1.76
N LEU A 19 -4.25 -9.58 -1.14
CA LEU A 19 -4.68 -8.30 -1.70
C LEU A 19 -3.92 -7.97 -2.99
N VAL A 20 -2.60 -8.16 -3.01
CA VAL A 20 -1.76 -7.87 -4.19
C VAL A 20 -2.08 -8.84 -5.33
N HIS A 21 -2.16 -10.14 -5.05
CA HIS A 21 -2.51 -11.14 -6.06
C HIS A 21 -3.92 -10.93 -6.63
N SER A 22 -4.88 -10.55 -5.79
CA SER A 22 -6.26 -10.26 -6.24
C SER A 22 -6.34 -9.02 -7.13
N ALA A 23 -5.41 -8.07 -6.97
CA ALA A 23 -5.36 -6.86 -7.79
C ALA A 23 -4.77 -7.12 -9.19
N ASP A 24 -4.12 -8.27 -9.40
CA ASP A 24 -3.53 -8.70 -10.67
C ASP A 24 -2.64 -7.59 -11.26
N LEU A 25 -1.58 -7.25 -10.52
CA LEU A 25 -0.70 -6.14 -10.86
C LEU A 25 0.20 -6.52 -12.05
N ALA A 26 0.21 -5.67 -13.09
CA ALA A 26 1.12 -5.80 -14.22
C ALA A 26 2.30 -4.79 -14.12
N PRO A 27 3.47 -5.13 -14.69
CA PRO A 27 4.58 -4.19 -14.79
C PRO A 27 4.21 -2.91 -15.53
N ASN A 28 4.78 -1.78 -15.10
CA ASN A 28 4.52 -0.44 -15.64
C ASN A 28 3.06 0.07 -15.50
N GLU A 29 2.22 -0.60 -14.71
CA GLU A 29 0.90 -0.07 -14.38
C GLU A 29 0.97 0.88 -13.17
N SER A 30 0.07 1.87 -13.11
CA SER A 30 -0.13 2.70 -11.91
C SER A 30 -0.99 1.94 -10.89
N VAL A 31 -0.60 2.01 -9.61
CA VAL A 31 -1.28 1.35 -8.50
C VAL A 31 -1.77 2.39 -7.50
N LEU A 32 -3.02 2.25 -7.06
CA LEU A 32 -3.60 3.01 -5.97
C LEU A 32 -3.83 2.07 -4.77
N ILE A 33 -3.24 2.39 -3.62
CA ILE A 33 -3.51 1.73 -2.35
C ILE A 33 -4.52 2.58 -1.60
N ASP A 34 -5.74 2.08 -1.49
CA ASP A 34 -6.84 2.73 -0.79
C ASP A 34 -6.89 2.24 0.66
N SER A 35 -6.37 3.07 1.57
CA SER A 35 -6.33 2.81 3.01
C SER A 35 -7.25 3.75 3.80
N ARG A 36 -8.29 4.31 3.16
CA ARG A 36 -9.21 5.27 3.80
C ARG A 36 -9.97 4.73 5.00
N HIS A 37 -10.19 3.43 5.05
CA HIS A 37 -10.90 2.76 6.13
C HIS A 37 -9.97 2.06 7.12
N LEU A 38 -8.64 2.18 6.95
CA LEU A 38 -7.66 1.49 7.77
C LEU A 38 -7.59 2.09 9.18
N ASP A 39 -7.94 1.28 10.17
CA ASP A 39 -7.87 1.64 11.60
C ASP A 39 -6.65 0.99 12.28
N VAL A 40 -6.35 -0.27 11.94
CA VAL A 40 -5.31 -1.07 12.60
C VAL A 40 -4.48 -1.83 11.56
N ASN A 41 -3.16 -1.69 11.63
CA ASN A 41 -2.21 -2.48 10.85
C ASN A 41 -1.08 -3.03 11.72
N THR A 42 -0.25 -3.90 11.13
CA THR A 42 1.03 -4.34 11.72
C THR A 42 2.18 -4.05 10.77
N ASP A 43 3.39 -3.89 11.31
CA ASP A 43 4.62 -3.71 10.53
C ASP A 43 4.82 -4.83 9.50
N SER A 44 4.46 -6.05 9.90
CA SER A 44 4.58 -7.24 9.04
C SER A 44 3.66 -7.16 7.82
N PHE A 45 2.46 -6.59 7.95
CA PHE A 45 1.55 -6.37 6.84
C PHE A 45 2.07 -5.28 5.91
N VAL A 46 2.49 -4.13 6.46
CA VAL A 46 3.00 -2.99 5.65
C VAL A 46 4.21 -3.42 4.82
N SER A 47 5.18 -4.07 5.46
CA SER A 47 6.43 -4.49 4.83
C SER A 47 6.17 -5.49 3.69
N GLU A 48 5.31 -6.50 3.92
CA GLU A 48 4.97 -7.45 2.87
C GLU A 48 4.18 -6.81 1.72
N LEU A 49 3.21 -5.94 2.02
CA LEU A 49 2.44 -5.24 1.00
C LEU A 49 3.35 -4.41 0.09
N VAL A 50 4.22 -3.59 0.67
CA VAL A 50 5.13 -2.73 -0.08
C VAL A 50 6.12 -3.55 -0.90
N LYS A 51 6.69 -4.61 -0.32
CA LYS A 51 7.60 -5.53 -1.02
C LYS A 51 6.93 -6.12 -2.26
N LEU A 52 5.74 -6.70 -2.11
CA LEU A 52 5.01 -7.36 -3.21
C LEU A 52 4.60 -6.35 -4.30
N VAL A 53 4.17 -5.15 -3.91
CA VAL A 53 3.87 -4.07 -4.87
C VAL A 53 5.14 -3.64 -5.61
N ALA A 54 6.29 -3.52 -4.93
CA ALA A 54 7.56 -3.18 -5.57
C ALA A 54 8.04 -4.26 -6.55
N GLU A 55 7.86 -5.54 -6.19
CA GLU A 55 8.19 -6.69 -7.06
C GLU A 55 7.39 -6.69 -8.37
N ALA A 56 6.16 -6.17 -8.35
CA ALA A 56 5.34 -6.00 -9.55
C ALA A 56 5.86 -4.90 -10.51
N ARG A 57 6.84 -4.09 -10.09
CA ARG A 57 7.45 -2.98 -10.87
C ARG A 57 6.42 -2.02 -11.47
N PRO A 58 5.55 -1.41 -10.66
CA PRO A 58 4.58 -0.44 -11.14
C PRO A 58 5.28 0.83 -11.64
N LYS A 59 4.63 1.57 -12.54
CA LYS A 59 5.11 2.88 -13.00
C LYS A 59 5.05 3.93 -11.89
N GLY A 60 4.14 3.78 -10.95
CA GLY A 60 3.99 4.65 -9.79
C GLY A 60 2.93 4.12 -8.83
N VAL A 61 3.07 4.48 -7.56
CA VAL A 61 2.16 4.07 -6.49
C VAL A 61 1.61 5.29 -5.79
N GLU A 62 0.29 5.36 -5.68
CA GLU A 62 -0.42 6.37 -4.90
C GLU A 62 -1.03 5.70 -3.67
N VAL A 63 -0.93 6.35 -2.52
CA VAL A 63 -1.55 5.88 -1.26
C VAL A 63 -2.52 6.95 -0.79
N VAL A 64 -3.76 6.55 -0.52
CA VAL A 64 -4.84 7.47 -0.12
C VAL A 64 -5.42 7.03 1.22
N GLY A 65 -5.46 7.96 2.17
CA GLY A 65 -6.05 7.74 3.49
C GLY A 65 -5.20 6.86 4.41
N GLY A 66 -5.72 6.60 5.61
CA GLY A 66 -5.02 5.91 6.69
C GLY A 66 -4.43 6.86 7.73
N GLY A 67 -4.04 6.31 8.88
CA GLY A 67 -3.43 7.05 9.97
C GLY A 67 -2.02 7.57 9.65
N LYS A 68 -1.50 8.49 10.46
CA LYS A 68 -0.14 9.04 10.29
C LYS A 68 0.93 7.95 10.35
N ASP A 69 0.78 6.99 11.27
CA ASP A 69 1.74 5.91 11.48
C ASP A 69 1.79 4.99 10.26
N TRP A 70 0.62 4.61 9.72
CA TRP A 70 0.52 3.87 8.46
C TRP A 70 1.26 4.56 7.32
N LEU A 71 1.01 5.86 7.11
CA LEU A 71 1.66 6.60 6.03
C LEU A 71 3.18 6.67 6.20
N ALA A 72 3.64 6.89 7.44
CA ALA A 72 5.07 6.89 7.76
C ALA A 72 5.72 5.50 7.56
N ASP A 73 5.02 4.43 7.92
CA ASP A 73 5.49 3.06 7.71
C ASP A 73 5.59 2.73 6.22
N VAL A 74 4.57 3.12 5.43
CA VAL A 74 4.58 2.93 3.98
C VAL A 74 5.72 3.71 3.33
N GLU A 75 5.93 4.99 3.68
CA GLU A 75 7.05 5.79 3.17
C GLU A 75 8.41 5.17 3.50
N ARG A 76 8.57 4.71 4.75
CA ARG A 76 9.80 4.06 5.23
C ARG A 76 10.08 2.76 4.49
N GLU A 77 9.10 1.86 4.39
CA GLU A 77 9.27 0.59 3.68
C GLU A 77 9.47 0.81 2.18
N SER A 78 8.75 1.76 1.57
CA SER A 78 8.87 2.04 0.13
C SER A 78 10.26 2.53 -0.23
N SER A 79 10.86 3.36 0.63
CA SER A 79 12.25 3.81 0.49
C SER A 79 13.25 2.66 0.51
N LYS A 80 13.05 1.64 1.35
CA LYS A 80 13.91 0.44 1.38
C LYS A 80 13.87 -0.36 0.09
N HIS A 81 12.73 -0.35 -0.60
CA HIS A 81 12.49 -1.11 -1.83
C HIS A 81 12.67 -0.28 -3.12
N GLY A 82 13.11 0.98 -3.01
CA GLY A 82 13.26 1.88 -4.17
C GLY A 82 11.93 2.20 -4.87
N LEU A 83 10.81 2.06 -4.16
CA LEU A 83 9.47 2.30 -4.68
C LEU A 83 9.10 3.78 -4.48
N HIS A 84 8.80 4.48 -5.57
CA HIS A 84 8.31 5.85 -5.48
C HIS A 84 6.81 5.87 -5.15
N VAL A 85 6.49 6.38 -3.96
CA VAL A 85 5.11 6.49 -3.46
C VAL A 85 4.71 7.95 -3.33
N THR A 86 3.55 8.29 -3.86
CA THR A 86 2.88 9.58 -3.62
C THR A 86 1.79 9.39 -2.56
N VAL A 87 1.96 10.01 -1.40
CA VAL A 87 0.96 9.99 -0.33
C VAL A 87 0.00 11.16 -0.50
N ARG A 88 -1.29 10.85 -0.66
CA ARG A 88 -2.37 11.86 -0.62
C ARG A 88 -3.07 11.81 0.73
N LYS A 89 -2.83 12.85 1.53
CA LYS A 89 -3.62 13.08 2.75
C LYS A 89 -5.04 13.44 2.34
N LEU A 90 -6.03 12.82 2.99
CA LEU A 90 -7.40 13.32 2.94
C LEU A 90 -7.40 14.65 3.68
N THR A 91 -7.39 15.76 2.95
CA THR A 91 -7.73 17.06 3.52
C THR A 91 -9.21 17.03 3.83
N SER A 92 -9.57 17.06 5.11
CA SER A 92 -10.93 17.37 5.55
C SER A 92 -11.30 18.73 4.96
N ALA A 93 -12.31 18.75 4.10
CA ALA A 93 -12.99 19.98 3.70
C ALA A 93 -13.85 20.50 4.86
#